data_AF-A0A7J3DQC8-F1
#
_entry.id   AF-A0A7J3DQC8-F1
#
_cell.length_a   1.000
_cell.length_b   1.000
_cell.length_c   1.000
_cell.angle_alpha   90.00
_cell.angle_beta   90.00
_cell.angle_gamma   90.00
#
_symmetry.space_group_name_H-M   'P 1'
#
loop_
_entity.id
_entity.type
_entity.pdbx_description
1 polymer ?
#
loop_
_entity_poly.entity_id
_entity_poly.type
_entity_poly.pdbx_seq_one_letter_code
_entity_poly.pdbx_strand_id
1 'polypeptide(L)'
;MFKKITVKLSEFGLKRFPGYFKPLEEIIRLANIGILFEVYVGLMIFISLLGFLLTFLFVLFGSIIFLKLPIIISLIGSLIIGLSVFFIVLTIFHSYPYRVVSNRKSSIEANLPFAINHMAAIAASGVPPLTMFRLVSEVEEYGKLADEMKTILRNATAFGMDLITAIKQVAERTPSEQFRELL
;
A
#
# COMPACT_ATOMS: atom_id res chain seq x y z
N MET A 1 -14.92 -10.55 -15.67
CA MET A 1 -15.96 -9.51 -15.44
C MET A 1 -15.56 -8.51 -14.36
N PHE A 2 -15.09 -8.97 -13.19
CA PHE A 2 -14.70 -8.13 -12.04
C PHE A 2 -13.61 -7.07 -12.37
N LYS A 3 -12.53 -7.45 -13.05
CA LYS A 3 -11.44 -6.53 -13.44
C LYS A 3 -11.89 -5.37 -14.34
N LYS A 4 -12.91 -5.57 -15.19
CA LYS A 4 -13.47 -4.51 -16.04
C LYS A 4 -14.31 -3.50 -15.23
N ILE A 5 -14.96 -3.97 -14.17
CA ILE A 5 -15.78 -3.13 -13.30
C ILE A 5 -14.89 -2.26 -12.42
N THR A 6 -13.84 -2.84 -11.81
CA THR A 6 -12.90 -2.08 -10.98
C THR A 6 -12.19 -0.98 -11.76
N VAL A 7 -11.77 -1.26 -12.99
CA VAL A 7 -11.10 -0.27 -13.85
C VAL A 7 -12.06 0.87 -14.26
N LYS A 8 -13.31 0.56 -14.60
CA LYS A 8 -14.30 1.62 -14.88
C LYS A 8 -14.61 2.49 -13.66
N LEU A 9 -14.68 1.89 -12.48
CA LEU A 9 -14.90 2.61 -11.21
C LEU A 9 -13.69 3.49 -10.86
N SER A 10 -12.47 3.00 -11.07
CA SER A 10 -11.27 3.82 -10.87
C SER A 10 -11.18 4.96 -11.86
N GLU A 11 -11.47 4.74 -13.15
CA GLU A 11 -11.52 5.80 -14.16
C GLU A 11 -12.54 6.89 -13.78
N PHE A 12 -13.73 6.49 -13.31
CA PHE A 12 -14.74 7.43 -12.82
C PHE A 12 -14.24 8.23 -11.61
N GLY A 13 -13.67 7.56 -10.60
CA GLY A 13 -13.13 8.21 -9.41
C GLY A 13 -11.98 9.17 -9.73
N LEU A 14 -11.03 8.75 -10.57
CA LEU A 14 -9.85 9.53 -10.98
C LEU A 14 -10.25 10.77 -11.80
N LYS A 15 -11.24 10.64 -12.68
CA LYS A 15 -11.76 11.77 -13.46
C LYS A 15 -12.53 12.77 -12.60
N ARG A 16 -13.25 12.30 -11.58
CA ARG A 16 -14.11 13.14 -10.75
C ARG A 16 -13.35 13.82 -9.61
N PHE A 17 -12.36 13.16 -9.02
CA PHE A 17 -11.59 13.64 -7.87
C PHE A 17 -10.07 13.40 -8.03
N PRO A 18 -9.43 14.04 -9.03
CA PRO A 18 -8.01 13.81 -9.30
C PRO A 18 -7.12 14.20 -8.12
N GLY A 19 -7.42 15.30 -7.42
CA GLY A 19 -6.62 15.78 -6.29
C GLY A 19 -6.60 14.83 -5.09
N TYR A 20 -7.63 14.00 -4.91
CA TYR A 20 -7.71 13.07 -3.78
C TYR A 20 -6.99 11.76 -4.06
N PHE A 21 -7.07 11.24 -5.29
CA PHE A 21 -6.52 9.93 -5.64
C PHE A 21 -5.11 9.98 -6.22
N LYS A 22 -4.71 11.04 -6.93
CA LYS A 22 -3.36 11.12 -7.53
C LYS A 22 -2.21 11.00 -6.51
N PRO A 23 -2.25 11.64 -5.34
CA PRO A 23 -1.20 11.45 -4.34
C PRO A 23 -1.07 10.01 -3.85
N LEU A 24 -2.17 9.25 -3.90
CA LEU A 24 -2.19 7.85 -3.47
C LEU A 24 -1.43 6.92 -4.45
N GLU A 25 -1.23 7.33 -5.70
CA GLU A 25 -0.47 6.53 -6.68
C GLU A 25 0.98 6.33 -6.23
N GLU A 26 1.64 7.43 -5.84
CA GLU A 26 3.01 7.39 -5.33
C GLU A 26 3.08 6.59 -4.03
N ILE A 27 2.12 6.79 -3.12
CA ILE A 27 2.07 6.07 -1.84
C ILE A 27 1.88 4.58 -2.05
N ILE A 28 1.01 4.15 -2.98
CA ILE A 28 0.82 2.72 -3.29
C ILE A 28 2.09 2.12 -3.92
N ARG A 29 2.77 2.87 -4.78
CA ARG A 29 4.06 2.47 -5.36
C ARG A 29 5.10 2.26 -4.26
N LEU A 30 5.23 3.20 -3.33
CA LEU A 30 6.13 3.13 -2.16
C LEU A 30 5.67 2.09 -1.12
N ALA A 31 4.38 1.77 -1.05
CA ALA A 31 3.87 0.77 -0.12
C ALA A 31 4.26 -0.66 -0.56
N ASN A 32 4.54 -0.86 -1.86
CA ASN A 32 4.89 -2.15 -2.46
C ASN A 32 3.90 -3.28 -2.09
N ILE A 33 2.59 -2.96 -2.11
CA ILE A 33 1.51 -3.88 -1.72
C ILE A 33 1.12 -4.90 -2.81
N GLY A 34 1.78 -4.88 -3.97
CA GLY A 34 1.53 -5.83 -5.07
C GLY A 34 0.20 -5.64 -5.81
N ILE A 35 -0.49 -4.50 -5.62
CA ILE A 35 -1.75 -4.17 -6.27
C ILE A 35 -1.54 -2.92 -7.14
N LEU A 36 -2.08 -2.94 -8.36
CA LEU A 36 -2.08 -1.79 -9.27
C LEU A 36 -2.93 -0.65 -8.69
N PHE A 37 -2.46 0.59 -8.86
CA PHE A 37 -3.12 1.80 -8.34
C PHE A 37 -4.61 1.87 -8.74
N GLU A 38 -4.91 1.63 -10.01
CA GLU A 38 -6.26 1.68 -10.56
C GLU A 38 -7.14 0.60 -9.93
N VAL A 39 -6.59 -0.61 -9.74
CA VAL A 39 -7.31 -1.71 -9.11
C VAL A 39 -7.60 -1.39 -7.64
N TYR A 40 -6.65 -0.79 -6.93
CA TYR A 40 -6.82 -0.39 -5.53
C TYR A 40 -7.93 0.66 -5.36
N VAL A 41 -7.89 1.74 -6.16
CA VAL A 41 -8.93 2.79 -6.11
C VAL A 41 -10.29 2.23 -6.50
N GLY A 42 -10.35 1.39 -7.53
CA GLY A 42 -11.58 0.72 -7.95
C GLY A 42 -12.18 -0.17 -6.84
N LEU A 43 -11.34 -0.95 -6.15
CA LEU A 43 -11.75 -1.77 -5.02
C LEU A 43 -12.23 -0.93 -3.84
N MET A 44 -11.52 0.15 -3.50
CA MET A 44 -11.90 1.07 -2.43
C MET A 44 -13.30 1.65 -2.67
N ILE A 45 -13.56 2.20 -3.87
CA ILE A 45 -14.88 2.76 -4.22
C ILE A 45 -15.95 1.66 -4.20
N PHE A 46 -15.65 0.50 -4.75
CA PHE A 46 -16.59 -0.63 -4.79
C PHE A 46 -16.99 -1.09 -3.38
N ILE A 47 -16.03 -1.30 -2.49
CA ILE A 47 -16.27 -1.76 -1.11
C ILE A 47 -17.01 -0.68 -0.31
N SER A 48 -16.68 0.60 -0.49
CA SER A 48 -17.42 1.70 0.13
C SER A 48 -18.89 1.73 -0.32
N LEU A 49 -19.15 1.60 -1.63
CA LEU A 49 -20.52 1.57 -2.17
C LEU A 49 -21.30 0.33 -1.71
N LEU A 50 -20.64 -0.83 -1.66
CA LEU A 50 -21.26 -2.05 -1.17
C LEU A 50 -21.58 -1.96 0.33
N GLY A 51 -20.65 -1.44 1.13
CA GLY A 51 -20.86 -1.19 2.56
C GLY A 51 -22.00 -0.20 2.82
N PHE A 52 -22.09 0.87 2.02
CA PHE A 52 -23.23 1.78 2.02
C PHE A 52 -24.54 1.04 1.77
N LEU A 53 -24.63 0.28 0.68
CA LEU A 53 -25.86 -0.39 0.26
C LEU A 53 -26.34 -1.40 1.30
N LEU A 54 -25.43 -2.24 1.81
CA LEU A 54 -25.75 -3.24 2.82
C LEU A 54 -26.23 -2.59 4.13
N THR A 55 -25.52 -1.55 4.60
CA THR A 55 -25.90 -0.83 5.82
C THR A 55 -27.23 -0.11 5.64
N PHE A 56 -27.42 0.56 4.51
CA PHE A 56 -28.65 1.28 4.18
C PHE A 56 -29.86 0.34 4.21
N LEU A 57 -29.79 -0.80 3.51
CA LEU A 57 -30.88 -1.76 3.48
C LEU A 57 -31.13 -2.36 4.87
N PHE A 58 -30.06 -2.75 5.57
CA PHE A 58 -30.18 -3.32 6.91
C PHE A 58 -30.85 -2.37 7.90
N VAL A 59 -30.43 -1.10 7.94
CA VAL A 59 -31.01 -0.08 8.83
C VAL A 59 -32.43 0.30 8.40
N LEU A 60 -32.70 0.38 7.10
CA LEU A 60 -34.02 0.72 6.58
C LEU A 60 -35.05 -0.36 6.98
N PHE A 61 -34.80 -1.62 6.65
CA PHE A 61 -35.71 -2.71 7.02
C PHE A 61 -35.75 -2.93 8.53
N GLY A 62 -34.61 -2.83 9.21
CA GLY A 62 -34.52 -2.98 10.66
C GLY A 62 -35.39 -1.96 11.41
N SER A 63 -35.31 -0.70 11.01
CA SER A 63 -36.08 0.39 11.63
C SER A 63 -37.58 0.29 11.36
N ILE A 64 -38.00 -0.20 10.19
CA ILE A 64 -39.42 -0.37 9.85
C ILE A 64 -40.01 -1.59 10.57
N ILE A 65 -39.33 -2.74 10.54
CA ILE A 65 -39.88 -4.01 11.04
C ILE A 65 -39.83 -4.07 12.58
N PHE A 66 -38.68 -3.71 13.17
CA PHE A 66 -38.47 -3.88 14.61
C PHE A 66 -38.86 -2.64 15.41
N LEU A 67 -38.44 -1.45 14.96
CA LEU A 67 -38.70 -0.20 15.70
C LEU A 67 -40.04 0.45 15.32
N LYS A 68 -40.68 0.00 14.23
CA LYS A 68 -41.96 0.53 13.72
C LYS A 68 -41.93 2.04 13.51
N LEU A 69 -40.79 2.59 13.10
CA LEU A 69 -40.64 4.01 12.83
C LEU A 69 -41.41 4.42 11.55
N PRO A 70 -41.87 5.69 11.46
CA PRO A 70 -42.41 6.23 10.22
C PRO A 70 -41.41 6.09 9.06
N ILE A 71 -41.92 5.77 7.86
CA ILE A 71 -41.09 5.46 6.68
C ILE A 71 -40.07 6.56 6.37
N ILE A 72 -40.46 7.83 6.56
CA ILE A 72 -39.63 9.01 6.29
C ILE A 72 -38.45 9.06 7.27
N ILE A 73 -38.70 8.78 8.55
CA ILE A 73 -37.67 8.78 9.60
C ILE A 73 -36.69 7.62 9.35
N SER A 74 -37.21 6.43 9.02
CA SER A 74 -36.40 5.27 8.65
C SER A 74 -35.50 5.53 7.45
N LEU A 75 -36.02 6.18 6.40
CA LEU A 75 -35.28 6.49 5.19
C LEU A 75 -34.15 7.51 5.43
N ILE A 76 -34.44 8.57 6.19
CA ILE A 76 -33.43 9.58 6.54
C ILE A 76 -32.36 8.96 7.43
N GLY A 77 -32.77 8.19 8.46
CA GLY A 77 -31.84 7.52 9.37
C GLY A 77 -30.94 6.51 8.66
N SER A 78 -31.49 5.68 7.77
CA SER A 78 -30.70 4.73 6.98
C SER A 78 -29.74 5.41 6.02
N LEU A 79 -30.13 6.54 5.42
CA LEU A 79 -29.26 7.32 4.56
C LEU A 79 -28.09 7.93 5.32
N ILE A 80 -28.35 8.54 6.49
CA ILE A 80 -27.31 9.12 7.35
C ILE A 80 -26.31 8.04 7.76
N ILE A 81 -26.79 6.94 8.34
CA ILE A 81 -25.92 5.86 8.83
C ILE A 81 -25.17 5.19 7.67
N GLY A 82 -25.84 4.95 6.54
CA GLY A 82 -25.22 4.40 5.35
C GLY A 82 -24.09 5.30 4.84
N LEU A 83 -24.32 6.61 4.73
CA LEU A 83 -23.30 7.58 4.31
C LEU A 83 -22.14 7.64 5.31
N SER A 84 -22.41 7.58 6.61
CA SER A 84 -21.34 7.49 7.61
C SER A 84 -20.45 6.28 7.38
N VAL A 85 -21.03 5.10 7.14
CA VAL A 85 -20.26 3.89 6.82
C VAL A 85 -19.47 4.05 5.52
N PHE A 86 -20.06 4.64 4.48
CA PHE A 86 -19.36 4.92 3.22
C PHE A 86 -18.06 5.70 3.45
N PHE A 87 -18.14 6.82 4.19
CA PHE A 87 -17.00 7.68 4.48
C PHE A 87 -15.97 7.04 5.42
N ILE A 88 -16.43 6.27 6.41
CA ILE A 88 -15.54 5.52 7.31
C ILE A 88 -14.72 4.52 6.51
N VAL A 89 -15.36 3.68 5.69
CA VAL A 89 -14.68 2.68 4.86
C VAL A 89 -13.70 3.37 3.90
N LEU A 90 -14.13 4.44 3.24
CA LEU A 90 -13.28 5.19 2.31
C LEU A 90 -12.03 5.74 3.01
N THR A 91 -12.18 6.32 4.21
CA THR A 91 -11.06 6.86 5.00
C THR A 91 -10.10 5.76 5.45
N ILE A 92 -10.61 4.61 5.89
CA ILE A 92 -9.78 3.46 6.28
C ILE A 92 -8.93 3.00 5.10
N PHE A 93 -9.55 2.75 3.95
CA PHE A 93 -8.85 2.33 2.73
C PHE A 93 -7.86 3.39 2.24
N HIS A 94 -8.19 4.67 2.33
CA HIS A 94 -7.27 5.72 1.95
C HIS A 94 -6.05 5.79 2.89
N SER A 95 -6.25 5.63 4.20
CA SER A 95 -5.17 5.70 5.20
C SER A 95 -4.26 4.47 5.22
N TYR A 96 -4.72 3.32 4.72
CA TYR A 96 -3.99 2.05 4.81
C TYR A 96 -2.61 2.08 4.14
N PRO A 97 -2.45 2.53 2.87
CA PRO A 97 -1.16 2.56 2.20
C PRO A 97 -0.14 3.46 2.91
N TYR A 98 -0.57 4.59 3.47
CA TYR A 98 0.29 5.48 4.25
C TYR A 98 0.89 4.78 5.48
N ARG A 99 0.08 3.99 6.20
CA ARG A 99 0.55 3.21 7.35
C ARG A 99 1.56 2.15 6.91
N VAL A 100 1.31 1.48 5.79
CA VAL A 100 2.24 0.48 5.23
C VAL A 100 3.58 1.14 4.88
N VAL A 101 3.57 2.27 4.18
CA VAL A 101 4.78 3.04 3.84
C VAL A 101 5.55 3.45 5.09
N SER A 102 4.85 4.00 6.09
CA SER A 102 5.47 4.44 7.34
C SER A 102 6.12 3.27 8.10
N ASN A 103 5.44 2.13 8.20
CA ASN A 103 5.99 0.94 8.84
C ASN A 103 7.20 0.37 8.09
N ARG A 104 7.16 0.35 6.74
CA ARG A 104 8.30 -0.06 5.91
C ARG A 104 9.49 0.86 6.12
N LYS A 105 9.28 2.18 6.07
CA LYS A 105 10.32 3.19 6.30
C LYS A 105 10.96 3.01 7.68
N SER A 106 10.14 2.92 8.72
CA SER A 106 10.62 2.76 10.10
C SER A 106 11.43 1.48 10.29
N SER A 107 11.00 0.35 9.71
CA SER A 107 11.75 -0.91 9.77
C SER A 107 13.08 -0.85 9.02
N ILE A 108 13.14 -0.13 7.89
CA ILE A 108 14.38 0.06 7.13
C ILE A 108 15.35 0.94 7.93
N GLU A 109 14.91 2.12 8.37
CA GLU A 109 15.75 3.11 9.03
C GLU A 109 16.28 2.63 10.39
N ALA A 110 15.48 1.86 11.14
CA ALA A 110 15.93 1.28 12.41
C ALA A 110 17.09 0.29 12.24
N ASN A 111 17.13 -0.43 11.11
CA ASN A 111 18.12 -1.48 10.87
C ASN A 111 19.30 -1.04 9.99
N LEU A 112 19.16 0.11 9.32
CA LEU A 112 20.12 0.61 8.34
C LEU A 112 21.55 0.77 8.90
N PRO A 113 21.77 1.38 10.09
CA PRO A 113 23.12 1.55 10.62
C PRO A 113 23.84 0.21 10.89
N PHE A 114 23.11 -0.79 11.36
CA PHE A 114 23.66 -2.12 11.62
C PHE A 114 24.04 -2.82 10.33
N ALA A 115 23.19 -2.76 9.32
CA ALA A 115 23.48 -3.31 8.00
C ALA A 115 24.68 -2.62 7.34
N ILE A 116 24.82 -1.29 7.49
CA ILE A 116 26.00 -0.55 7.00
C ILE A 116 27.28 -1.05 7.66
N ASN A 117 27.29 -1.18 8.99
CA ASN A 117 28.45 -1.70 9.71
C ASN A 117 28.81 -3.13 9.26
N HIS A 118 27.79 -3.96 9.05
CA HIS A 118 27.97 -5.31 8.53
C HIS A 118 28.57 -5.31 7.12
N MET A 119 28.01 -4.52 6.20
CA MET A 119 28.55 -4.35 4.85
C MET A 119 29.97 -3.81 4.85
N ALA A 120 30.29 -2.82 5.71
CA ALA A 120 31.63 -2.25 5.83
C ALA A 120 32.66 -3.28 6.32
N ALA A 121 32.29 -4.10 7.31
CA ALA A 121 33.14 -5.18 7.80
C ALA A 121 33.43 -6.22 6.71
N ILE A 122 32.43 -6.57 5.90
CA ILE A 122 32.59 -7.50 4.79
C ILE A 122 33.38 -6.87 3.63
N ALA A 123 33.13 -5.59 3.31
CA ALA A 123 33.80 -4.87 2.23
C ALA A 123 35.32 -4.81 2.43
N ALA A 124 35.78 -4.72 3.69
CA ALA A 124 37.21 -4.75 4.03
C ALA A 124 37.92 -6.03 3.59
N SER A 125 37.19 -7.14 3.40
CA SER A 125 37.72 -8.42 2.91
C SER A 125 37.74 -8.55 1.38
N GLY A 126 37.33 -7.52 0.63
CA GLY A 126 37.30 -7.53 -0.83
C GLY A 126 36.12 -8.31 -1.44
N VAL A 127 35.11 -8.63 -0.63
CA VAL A 127 33.91 -9.34 -1.11
C VAL A 127 33.12 -8.46 -2.09
N PRO A 128 32.70 -8.99 -3.26
CA PRO A 128 31.96 -8.23 -4.25
C PRO A 128 30.60 -7.72 -3.73
N PRO A 129 30.09 -6.57 -4.21
CA PRO A 129 28.82 -5.98 -3.76
C PRO A 129 27.61 -6.90 -3.85
N LEU A 130 27.49 -7.69 -4.92
CA LEU A 130 26.40 -8.65 -5.08
C LEU A 130 26.38 -9.69 -3.93
N THR A 131 27.55 -10.13 -3.47
CA THR A 131 27.66 -11.04 -2.33
C THR A 131 27.41 -10.32 -1.01
N MET A 132 27.81 -9.06 -0.87
CA MET A 132 27.49 -8.26 0.33
C MET A 132 25.99 -8.13 0.52
N PHE A 133 25.25 -7.75 -0.54
CA PHE A 133 23.80 -7.71 -0.48
C PHE A 133 23.19 -9.06 -0.13
N ARG A 134 23.76 -10.18 -0.63
CA ARG A 134 23.29 -11.53 -0.29
C ARG A 134 23.37 -11.78 1.21
N LEU A 135 24.53 -11.53 1.80
CA LEU A 135 24.78 -11.75 3.22
C LEU A 135 23.86 -10.89 4.10
N VAL A 136 23.66 -9.62 3.74
CA VAL A 136 22.71 -8.75 4.47
C VAL A 136 21.27 -9.23 4.29
N SER A 137 20.90 -9.72 3.11
CA SER A 137 19.55 -10.20 2.81
C SER A 137 19.15 -11.46 3.59
N GLU A 138 20.15 -12.23 4.06
CA GLU A 138 19.94 -13.46 4.84
C GLU A 138 19.70 -13.20 6.33
N VAL A 139 19.96 -11.97 6.82
CA VAL A 139 19.73 -11.58 8.21
C VAL A 139 18.26 -11.17 8.38
N GLU A 140 17.44 -12.07 8.93
CA GLU A 140 16.00 -11.85 9.09
C GLU A 140 15.68 -10.69 10.05
N GLU A 141 16.55 -10.43 11.03
CA GLU A 141 16.41 -9.35 12.02
C GLU A 141 16.40 -7.96 11.37
N TYR A 142 16.97 -7.80 10.18
CA TYR A 142 16.91 -6.54 9.43
C TYR A 142 15.53 -6.26 8.81
N GLY A 143 14.59 -7.20 8.88
CA GLY A 143 13.19 -7.00 8.50
C GLY A 143 13.04 -6.46 7.08
N LYS A 144 12.41 -5.29 6.93
CA LYS A 144 12.14 -4.69 5.61
C LYS A 144 13.38 -4.27 4.85
N LEU A 145 14.51 -4.04 5.52
CA LEU A 145 15.77 -3.80 4.85
C LEU A 145 16.29 -5.05 4.14
N ALA A 146 16.22 -6.23 4.79
CA ALA A 146 16.57 -7.49 4.15
C ALA A 146 15.68 -7.78 2.93
N ASP A 147 14.38 -7.47 2.99
CA ASP A 147 13.46 -7.59 1.85
C ASP A 147 13.89 -6.71 0.65
N GLU A 148 14.36 -5.48 0.89
CA GLU A 148 14.88 -4.62 -0.18
C GLU A 148 16.16 -5.19 -0.78
N MET A 149 17.08 -5.71 0.04
CA MET A 149 18.28 -6.38 -0.44
C MET A 149 17.93 -7.60 -1.29
N LYS A 150 17.01 -8.47 -0.83
CA LYS A 150 16.50 -9.60 -1.64
C LYS A 150 15.96 -9.14 -2.98
N THR A 151 15.32 -7.97 -3.03
CA THR A 151 14.79 -7.40 -4.27
C THR A 151 15.91 -7.00 -5.23
N ILE A 152 16.99 -6.38 -4.74
CA ILE A 152 18.20 -6.09 -5.56
C ILE A 152 18.77 -7.39 -6.12
N LEU A 153 18.95 -8.42 -5.27
CA LEU A 153 19.49 -9.71 -5.71
C LEU A 153 18.62 -10.38 -6.75
N ARG A 154 17.30 -10.45 -6.52
CA ARG A 154 16.35 -11.04 -7.46
C ARG A 154 16.43 -10.32 -8.81
N ASN A 155 16.50 -9.00 -8.78
CA ASN A 155 16.60 -8.19 -10.00
C ASN A 155 17.89 -8.50 -10.78
N ALA A 156 19.03 -8.57 -10.09
CA ALA A 156 20.31 -8.86 -10.73
C ALA A 156 20.44 -10.32 -11.20
N THR A 157 20.03 -11.28 -10.38
CA THR A 157 20.29 -12.71 -10.61
C THR A 157 19.18 -13.43 -11.35
N ALA A 158 17.91 -13.22 -10.96
CA ALA A 158 16.78 -13.92 -11.56
C ALA A 158 16.28 -13.25 -12.83
N PHE A 159 16.37 -11.91 -12.91
CA PHE A 159 15.96 -11.16 -14.10
C PHE A 159 17.13 -10.73 -15.00
N GLY A 160 18.37 -11.04 -14.61
CA GLY A 160 19.56 -10.74 -15.41
C GLY A 160 19.81 -9.24 -15.60
N MET A 161 19.29 -8.38 -14.72
CA MET A 161 19.56 -6.96 -14.79
C MET A 161 20.99 -6.64 -14.38
N ASP A 162 21.57 -5.63 -15.01
CA ASP A 162 22.80 -5.01 -14.53
C ASP A 162 22.64 -4.56 -13.07
N LEU A 163 23.68 -4.76 -12.25
CA LEU A 163 23.62 -4.52 -10.80
C LEU A 163 23.30 -3.07 -10.47
N ILE A 164 23.87 -2.10 -11.21
CA ILE A 164 23.59 -0.67 -10.99
C ILE A 164 22.13 -0.36 -11.32
N THR A 165 21.60 -0.98 -12.38
CA THR A 165 20.19 -0.85 -12.75
C THR A 165 19.26 -1.45 -11.68
N ALA A 166 19.61 -2.62 -11.16
CA ALA A 166 18.86 -3.29 -10.09
C ALA A 166 18.82 -2.46 -8.80
N ILE A 167 19.95 -1.85 -8.42
CA ILE A 167 20.08 -0.94 -7.27
C ILE A 167 19.21 0.30 -7.47
N LYS A 168 19.33 0.98 -8.62
CA LYS A 168 18.53 2.18 -8.94
C LYS A 168 17.03 1.91 -8.86
N GLN A 169 16.57 0.75 -9.36
CA GLN A 169 15.15 0.41 -9.32
C GLN A 169 14.61 0.25 -7.89
N VAL A 170 15.45 -0.21 -6.96
CA VAL A 170 15.10 -0.29 -5.53
C VAL A 170 15.19 1.08 -4.87
N ALA A 171 16.21 1.88 -5.20
CA ALA A 171 16.35 3.26 -4.73
C ALA A 171 15.13 4.14 -5.08
N GLU A 172 14.54 3.95 -6.27
CA GLU A 172 13.33 4.67 -6.69
C GLU A 172 12.03 4.24 -5.97
N ARG A 173 12.04 3.09 -5.27
CA ARG A 173 10.84 2.47 -4.68
C ARG A 173 10.92 2.28 -3.17
N THR A 174 12.07 2.56 -2.57
CA THR A 174 12.21 2.55 -1.12
C THR A 174 11.57 3.79 -0.49
N PRO A 175 10.81 3.64 0.60
CA PRO A 175 10.25 4.77 1.33
C PRO A 175 11.27 5.47 2.26
N SER A 176 12.49 4.95 2.41
CA SER A 176 13.55 5.55 3.22
C SER A 176 14.48 6.42 2.37
N GLU A 177 14.63 7.69 2.75
CA GLU A 177 15.58 8.62 2.12
C GLU A 177 17.03 8.19 2.37
N GLN A 178 17.37 7.84 3.62
CA GLN A 178 18.73 7.43 3.99
C GLN A 178 19.18 6.18 3.23
N PHE A 179 18.28 5.20 3.07
CA PHE A 179 18.61 4.01 2.31
C PHE A 179 18.74 4.31 0.81
N ARG A 180 17.91 5.20 0.26
CA ARG A 180 18.02 5.64 -1.13
C ARG A 180 19.31 6.41 -1.41
N GLU A 181 19.80 7.22 -0.47
CA GLU A 181 21.07 7.94 -0.60
C GLU A 181 22.28 6.99 -0.53
N LEU A 182 22.14 5.87 0.19
CA LEU A 182 23.18 4.85 0.28
C LEU A 182 23.33 4.00 -1.01
N LEU A 183 22.23 3.79 -1.73
CA LEU A 183 22.16 2.98 -2.95
C LEU A 183 22.68 3.74 -4.18
#